data_AF-A0A7D6I6S3-F1
#
_entry.id   AF-A0A7D6I6S3-F1
#
_cell.length_a   1.000
_cell.length_b   1.000
_cell.length_c   1.000
_cell.angle_alpha   90.00
_cell.angle_beta   90.00
_cell.angle_gamma   90.00
#
_symmetry.space_group_name_H-M   'P 1'
#
loop_
_entity.id
_entity.type
_entity.pdbx_description
1 polymer ?
#
loop_
_entity_poly.entity_id
_entity_poly.type
_entity_poly.pdbx_seq_one_letter_code
_entity_poly.pdbx_strand_id
1 'polypeptide(L)'
;MTFFVSQSQADAVKGKIDNTLHDTQTVINKVKSEVETLGTTWFGNQGAKFQEAMHFHVEDLTRIYQETQELAEMGKQNIQEHVGADA
;
A
#
# COMPACT_ATOMS: atom_id res chain seq x y z
N MET A 1 -5.05 -31.43 13.93
CA MET A 1 -5.19 -31.24 12.47
C MET A 1 -4.20 -30.15 12.11
N THR A 2 -3.03 -30.50 11.59
CA THR A 2 -2.01 -29.53 11.15
C THR A 2 -2.45 -28.96 9.80
N PHE A 3 -2.60 -27.65 9.72
CA PHE A 3 -3.05 -26.97 8.51
C PHE A 3 -1.84 -26.85 7.57
N PHE A 4 -1.86 -27.57 6.46
CA PHE A 4 -0.79 -27.51 5.47
C PHE A 4 -1.03 -26.35 4.50
N VAL A 5 -0.01 -25.51 4.30
CA VAL A 5 0.00 -24.54 3.20
C VAL A 5 0.86 -25.12 2.09
N SER A 6 0.24 -25.47 0.96
CA SER A 6 0.99 -25.88 -0.22
C SER A 6 1.75 -24.69 -0.82
N GLN A 7 2.84 -24.96 -1.55
CA GLN A 7 3.55 -23.93 -2.30
C GLN A 7 2.61 -23.11 -3.20
N SER A 8 1.65 -23.77 -3.87
CA SER A 8 0.67 -23.10 -4.72
C SER A 8 -0.28 -22.18 -3.95
N GLN A 9 -0.64 -22.52 -2.71
CA GLN A 9 -1.46 -21.66 -1.85
C GLN A 9 -0.66 -20.46 -1.35
N ALA A 10 0.59 -20.68 -0.95
CA ALA A 10 1.50 -19.61 -0.57
C ALA A 10 1.73 -18.62 -1.72
N ASP A 11 1.99 -19.11 -2.93
CA ASP A 11 2.19 -18.27 -4.11
C ASP A 11 0.93 -17.47 -4.47
N ALA A 12 -0.26 -18.07 -4.34
CA ALA A 12 -1.52 -17.36 -4.55
C ALA A 12 -1.75 -16.24 -3.52
N VAL A 13 -1.38 -16.44 -2.25
CA VAL A 13 -1.50 -15.39 -1.22
C VAL A 13 -0.47 -14.29 -1.44
N LYS A 14 0.80 -14.64 -1.68
CA LYS A 14 1.86 -13.67 -2.00
C LYS A 14 1.49 -12.80 -3.20
N GLY A 15 0.96 -13.40 -4.27
CA GLY A 15 0.49 -12.66 -5.45
C GLY A 15 -0.68 -11.71 -5.16
N LYS A 16 -1.61 -12.08 -4.27
CA LYS A 16 -2.69 -11.17 -3.83
C LYS A 16 -2.15 -9.98 -3.04
N ILE A 17 -1.17 -10.21 -2.18
CA ILE A 17 -0.48 -9.15 -1.43
C ILE A 17 0.19 -8.17 -2.41
N ASP A 18 0.96 -8.68 -3.38
CA ASP A 18 1.66 -7.85 -4.36
C ASP A 18 0.69 -7.02 -5.22
N ASN A 19 -0.41 -7.63 -5.68
CA ASN A 19 -1.44 -6.91 -6.44
C ASN A 19 -2.10 -5.81 -5.60
N THR A 20 -2.38 -6.09 -4.32
CA THR A 20 -3.03 -5.12 -3.42
C THR A 20 -2.11 -3.93 -3.13
N LEU A 21 -0.81 -4.18 -2.92
CA LEU A 21 0.19 -3.13 -2.76
C LEU A 21 0.29 -2.28 -4.04
N HIS A 22 0.32 -2.91 -5.21
CA HIS A 22 0.34 -2.21 -6.49
C HIS A 22 -0.88 -1.31 -6.70
N ASP A 23 -2.08 -1.83 -6.45
CA ASP A 23 -3.33 -1.08 -6.57
C ASP A 23 -3.35 0.10 -5.58
N THR A 24 -2.92 -0.12 -4.34
CA THR A 24 -2.85 0.91 -3.30
C THR A 24 -1.88 2.03 -3.69
N GLN A 25 -0.68 1.68 -4.15
CA GLN A 25 0.30 2.65 -4.64
C GLN A 25 -0.24 3.45 -5.83
N THR A 26 -0.97 2.81 -6.73
CA THR A 26 -1.61 3.47 -7.88
C THR A 26 -2.65 4.51 -7.41
N VAL A 27 -3.46 4.18 -6.40
CA VAL A 27 -4.43 5.12 -5.82
C VAL A 27 -3.72 6.30 -5.15
N ILE A 28 -2.67 6.06 -4.35
CA ILE A 28 -1.90 7.13 -3.71
C ILE A 28 -1.30 8.08 -4.75
N ASN A 29 -0.73 7.55 -5.83
CA ASN A 29 -0.18 8.36 -6.91
C ASN A 29 -1.24 9.20 -7.63
N LYS A 30 -2.45 8.67 -7.81
CA LYS A 30 -3.58 9.42 -8.37
C LYS A 30 -4.00 10.55 -7.45
N VAL A 31 -4.17 10.29 -6.15
CA VAL A 31 -4.52 11.31 -5.16
C VAL A 31 -3.46 12.43 -5.15
N LYS A 32 -2.17 12.06 -5.14
CA LYS A 32 -1.08 13.04 -5.21
C LYS A 32 -1.18 13.93 -6.45
N SER A 33 -1.39 13.34 -7.62
CA SER A 33 -1.53 14.08 -8.88
C SER A 33 -2.76 15.00 -8.91
N GLU A 34 -3.89 14.54 -8.38
CA GLU A 34 -5.11 15.35 -8.27
C GLU A 34 -4.92 16.54 -7.33
N VAL A 35 -4.25 16.33 -6.19
CA VAL A 35 -3.95 17.41 -5.22
C VAL A 35 -3.05 18.48 -5.84
N GLU A 36 -2.00 18.06 -6.56
CA GLU A 36 -1.12 18.98 -7.30
C GLU A 36 -1.89 19.78 -8.35
N THR A 37 -2.82 19.15 -9.07
CA THR A 37 -3.66 19.80 -10.08
C THR A 37 -4.66 20.78 -9.46
N LEU A 38 -5.38 20.37 -8.43
CA LEU A 38 -6.41 21.18 -7.76
C LEU A 38 -5.80 22.39 -7.04
N GLY A 39 -4.61 22.23 -6.44
CA GLY A 39 -3.88 23.34 -5.82
C GLY A 39 -3.57 24.47 -6.80
N THR A 40 -3.33 24.16 -8.07
CA THR A 40 -3.13 25.19 -9.11
C THR A 40 -4.42 25.82 -9.63
N THR A 41 -5.57 25.18 -9.39
CA THR A 41 -6.87 25.63 -9.90
C THR A 41 -7.60 26.56 -8.92
N TRP A 42 -7.38 26.40 -7.61
CA TRP A 42 -8.03 27.22 -6.59
C TRP A 42 -7.14 28.42 -6.22
N PHE A 43 -7.56 29.61 -6.66
CA PHE A 43 -6.82 30.84 -6.39
C PHE A 43 -7.08 31.38 -4.96
N GLY A 44 -6.05 31.99 -4.38
CA GLY A 44 -6.13 32.70 -3.10
C GLY A 44 -5.92 31.83 -1.86
N ASN A 45 -6.11 32.42 -0.68
CA ASN A 45 -5.77 31.82 0.62
C ASN A 45 -6.47 30.48 0.90
N GLN A 46 -7.68 30.26 0.37
CA GLN A 46 -8.40 29.00 0.55
C GLN A 46 -7.81 27.86 -0.28
N GLY A 47 -7.33 28.15 -1.49
CA GLY A 47 -6.61 27.17 -2.31
C GLY A 47 -5.30 26.73 -1.67
N ALA A 48 -4.53 27.70 -1.14
CA ALA A 48 -3.29 27.41 -0.42
C ALA A 48 -3.53 26.50 0.82
N LYS A 49 -4.55 26.80 1.63
CA LYS A 49 -4.92 25.97 2.79
C LYS A 49 -5.39 24.57 2.42
N PHE A 50 -6.18 24.45 1.35
CA PHE A 50 -6.61 23.15 0.84
C PHE A 50 -5.41 22.34 0.35
N GLN A 51 -4.52 22.95 -0.43
CA GLN A 51 -3.31 22.30 -0.94
C GLN A 51 -2.41 21.81 0.20
N GLU A 52 -2.20 22.65 1.23
CA GLU A 52 -1.44 22.28 2.42
C GLU A 52 -2.08 21.09 3.17
N ALA A 53 -3.39 21.16 3.46
CA ALA A 53 -4.09 20.06 4.15
C ALA A 53 -4.04 18.75 3.36
N MET A 54 -4.24 18.81 2.05
CA MET A 54 -4.18 17.64 1.19
C MET A 54 -2.76 17.09 1.04
N HIS A 55 -1.74 17.95 1.09
CA HIS A 55 -0.34 17.52 1.11
C HIS A 55 -0.05 16.65 2.33
N PHE A 56 -0.47 17.08 3.53
CA PHE A 56 -0.34 16.28 4.74
C PHE A 56 -1.06 14.93 4.65
N HIS A 57 -2.26 14.90 4.06
CA HIS A 57 -2.96 13.63 3.85
C HIS A 57 -2.23 12.69 2.88
N VAL A 58 -1.63 13.22 1.81
CA VAL A 58 -0.82 12.42 0.88
C VAL A 58 0.44 11.88 1.57
N GLU A 59 1.09 12.67 2.42
CA GLU A 59 2.22 12.22 3.24
C GLU A 59 1.82 11.10 4.20
N ASP A 60 0.70 11.25 4.91
CA ASP A 60 0.17 10.22 5.80
C ASP A 60 -0.16 8.93 5.07
N LEU A 61 -0.84 9.02 3.90
CA LEU A 61 -1.13 7.85 3.07
C LEU A 61 0.15 7.16 2.60
N THR A 62 1.17 7.94 2.23
CA THR A 62 2.47 7.42 1.80
C THR A 62 3.17 6.69 2.94
N ARG A 63 3.16 7.26 4.15
CA ARG A 63 3.73 6.61 5.35
C ARG A 63 2.99 5.32 5.71
N ILE A 64 1.66 5.34 5.75
CA ILE A 64 0.84 4.14 6.02
C ILE A 64 1.13 3.06 4.97
N TYR A 65 1.30 3.43 3.71
CA TYR A 65 1.66 2.49 2.65
C TYR A 65 3.04 1.86 2.86
N GLN A 66 4.04 2.64 3.29
CA GLN A 66 5.38 2.11 3.62
C GLN A 66 5.30 1.09 4.77
N GLU A 67 4.59 1.42 5.85
CA GLU A 67 4.36 0.49 6.97
C GLU A 67 3.62 -0.77 6.52
N THR A 68 2.63 -0.62 5.63
CA THR A 68 1.88 -1.75 5.07
C THR A 68 2.76 -2.63 4.18
N GLN A 69 3.68 -2.04 3.42
CA GLN A 69 4.63 -2.77 2.59
C GLN A 69 5.60 -3.58 3.45
N GLU A 70 6.13 -3.01 4.54
CA GLU A 70 6.98 -3.73 5.49
C GLU A 70 6.25 -4.92 6.12
N LEU A 71 5.02 -4.71 6.59
CA LEU A 71 4.18 -5.78 7.15
C LEU A 71 3.87 -6.87 6.11
N ALA A 72 3.63 -6.48 4.86
CA ALA A 72 3.41 -7.40 3.76
C ALA A 72 4.66 -8.25 3.49
N GLU A 73 5.86 -7.66 3.45
CA GLU A 73 7.11 -8.41 3.29
C GLU A 73 7.34 -9.40 4.43
N MET A 74 7.14 -8.98 5.69
CA MET A 74 7.19 -9.88 6.85
C MET A 74 6.16 -11.02 6.72
N GLY A 75 4.95 -10.71 6.29
CA GLY A 75 3.90 -11.71 6.05
C GLY A 75 4.29 -12.71 4.96
N LYS A 76 4.88 -12.25 3.86
CA LYS A 76 5.36 -13.11 2.77
C LYS A 76 6.51 -14.03 3.23
N GLN A 77 7.43 -13.52 4.06
CA GLN A 77 8.49 -14.31 4.68
C GLN A 77 7.92 -15.40 5.60
N ASN A 78 7.02 -15.04 6.51
CA ASN A 78 6.35 -16.00 7.39
C ASN A 78 5.61 -17.08 6.61
N ILE A 79 4.91 -16.72 5.52
CA ILE A 79 4.27 -17.69 4.62
C ILE A 79 5.33 -18.65 4.07
N GLN A 80 6.44 -18.13 3.54
CA GLN A 80 7.49 -18.93 2.93
C GLN A 80 8.16 -19.88 3.93
N GLU A 81 8.37 -19.45 5.17
CA GLU A 81 8.94 -20.26 6.25
C GLU A 81 8.06 -21.45 6.63
N HIS A 82 6.74 -21.36 6.44
CA HIS A 82 5.80 -22.43 6.78
C HIS A 82 5.38 -23.28 5.57
N VAL A 83 5.93 -22.99 4.38
CA VAL A 83 5.76 -23.86 3.22
C VAL A 83 6.71 -25.04 3.34
N GLY A 84 6.15 -26.23 3.57
CA GLY A 84 6.92 -27.48 3.58
C GLY A 84 7.83 -27.67 4.81
N ALA A 85 7.65 -26.88 5.87
CA ALA A 85 8.48 -26.92 7.08
C ALA A 85 8.31 -28.17 7.97
N ASP A 86 7.46 -29.12 7.58
CA ASP A 86 7.34 -30.45 8.21
C ASP A 86 7.30 -31.56 7.13
N ALA A 87 8.17 -31.46 6.10
CA ALA A 87 8.42 -32.54 5.14
C ALA A 87 9.35 -33.61 5.72
#